data_AF-A0A2B7ZPR5-F1
#
_entry.id   AF-A0A2B7ZPR5-F1
#
_cell.length_a   1.000
_cell.length_b   1.000
_cell.length_c   1.000
_cell.angle_alpha   90.00
_cell.angle_beta   90.00
_cell.angle_gamma   90.00
#
_symmetry.space_group_name_H-M   'P 1'
#
loop_
_entity.id
_entity.type
_entity.pdbx_description
1 polymer ?
#
loop_
_entity_poly.entity_id
_entity_poly.type
_entity_poly.pdbx_seq_one_letter_code
_entity_poly.pdbx_strand_id
1 'polypeptide(L)'
;MYAQIRTCHYFLNNADKCKDAKLSEQERTWWKGEATFFLAYYYYLLMQQYGPVPIIDPSVYSGDALYASIDKGIPRPTMDEQLAYIDNLLADAVSKLDLSYMQSYSDRAGRANIVTAKFLRARMWMYAASPLYNGLVNPSTGAAFPQLMIKGKDGKDLLPNAVDPNKWAKALEHCKDAMASAAQAGYRMIAVSPEPAVNTGNKAYKRNFTFSRGGDTSPECIYYLQAASTGILIKHALPLSWAGYSGICPTQKHVDEYFTAKGLLTGDDEEWKNASGFYSYSKDNFNIRIHNKFRKRDPRFYCNILFPGQYSYAMLNGTSESTESYWARNPTAAKNWFQPWFDGQDGYGSKAGADYCINGYLCCKWIPTDASASSQGDNAIAIFRYSELALNLIESAFENAVAKGVDPLSDNDVFSHWDMLRDRVG
;
A
#
# COMPACT_ATOMS: atom_id res chain seq x y z
N MET A 1 -3.39 -19.62 -3.21
CA MET A 1 -2.58 -19.53 -1.98
C MET A 1 -2.17 -20.90 -1.45
N TYR A 2 -3.08 -21.84 -1.16
CA TYR A 2 -2.68 -23.19 -0.71
C TYR A 2 -1.80 -23.98 -1.69
N ALA A 3 -2.00 -23.80 -3.00
CA ALA A 3 -1.09 -24.37 -4.00
C ALA A 3 0.36 -23.86 -3.82
N GLN A 4 0.52 -22.56 -3.55
CA GLN A 4 1.83 -21.95 -3.30
C GLN A 4 2.43 -22.39 -1.95
N ILE A 5 1.61 -22.51 -0.90
CA ILE A 5 2.02 -23.08 0.40
C ILE A 5 2.59 -24.49 0.22
N ARG A 6 1.91 -25.34 -0.55
CA ARG A 6 2.38 -26.68 -0.89
C ARG A 6 3.73 -26.65 -1.61
N THR A 7 3.93 -25.71 -2.55
CA THR A 7 5.22 -25.52 -3.23
C THR A 7 6.33 -25.14 -2.25
N CYS A 8 6.07 -24.23 -1.30
CA CYS A 8 7.04 -23.85 -0.27
C CYS A 8 7.43 -25.06 0.60
N HIS A 9 6.46 -25.83 1.10
CA HIS A 9 6.75 -27.03 1.88
C HIS A 9 7.54 -28.08 1.09
N TYR A 10 7.13 -28.35 -0.16
CA TYR A 10 7.86 -29.25 -1.04
C TYR A 10 9.32 -28.81 -1.21
N PHE A 11 9.55 -27.52 -1.47
CA PHE A 11 10.91 -27.00 -1.61
C PHE A 11 11.71 -27.17 -0.31
N LEU A 12 11.17 -26.73 0.83
CA LEU A 12 11.85 -26.77 2.13
C LEU A 12 12.26 -28.21 2.53
N ASN A 13 11.40 -29.20 2.27
CA ASN A 13 11.66 -30.61 2.59
C ASN A 13 12.67 -31.29 1.67
N ASN A 14 12.95 -30.71 0.50
CA ASN A 14 13.82 -31.31 -0.51
C ASN A 14 15.08 -30.48 -0.80
N ALA A 15 15.14 -29.23 -0.33
CA ALA A 15 16.26 -28.32 -0.57
C ALA A 15 17.60 -28.96 -0.16
N ASP A 16 17.66 -29.66 0.96
CA ASP A 16 18.91 -30.27 1.47
C ASP A 16 19.32 -31.57 0.72
N LYS A 17 18.40 -32.12 -0.09
CA LYS A 17 18.66 -33.31 -0.93
C LYS A 17 19.41 -32.97 -2.21
N CYS A 18 19.36 -31.72 -2.68
CA CYS A 18 20.11 -31.30 -3.85
C CYS A 18 21.62 -31.29 -3.54
N LYS A 19 22.38 -32.16 -4.20
CA LYS A 19 23.85 -32.28 -4.04
C LYS A 19 24.64 -31.66 -5.21
N ASP A 20 24.00 -30.85 -6.04
CA ASP A 20 24.70 -30.14 -7.13
C ASP A 20 25.76 -29.20 -6.54
N ALA A 21 27.01 -29.37 -6.97
CA ALA A 21 28.15 -28.58 -6.52
C ALA A 21 28.04 -27.09 -6.89
N LYS A 22 27.17 -26.72 -7.84
CA LYS A 22 26.89 -25.32 -8.21
C LYS A 22 26.06 -24.58 -7.17
N LEU A 23 25.39 -25.28 -6.25
CA LEU A 23 24.57 -24.67 -5.21
C LEU A 23 25.38 -24.56 -3.91
N SER A 24 25.84 -23.35 -3.59
CA SER A 24 26.55 -23.11 -2.32
C SER A 24 25.62 -23.30 -1.11
N GLU A 25 26.22 -23.55 0.06
CA GLU A 25 25.47 -23.64 1.32
C GLU A 25 24.77 -22.32 1.66
N GLN A 26 25.40 -21.18 1.35
CA GLN A 26 24.83 -19.86 1.57
C GLN A 26 23.62 -19.62 0.68
N GLU A 27 23.70 -19.92 -0.62
CA GLU A 27 22.55 -19.79 -1.54
C GLU A 27 21.40 -20.71 -1.11
N ARG A 28 21.70 -21.94 -0.69
CA ARG A 28 20.69 -22.85 -0.15
C ARG A 28 20.01 -22.27 1.08
N THR A 29 20.79 -21.62 1.96
CA THR A 29 20.28 -20.96 3.17
C THR A 29 19.37 -19.79 2.80
N TRP A 30 19.80 -18.92 1.88
CA TRP A 30 18.96 -17.82 1.37
C TRP A 30 17.67 -18.33 0.75
N TRP A 31 17.72 -19.33 -0.14
CA TRP A 31 16.53 -19.84 -0.81
C TRP A 31 15.54 -20.50 0.17
N LYS A 32 16.04 -21.17 1.22
CA LYS A 32 15.20 -21.66 2.32
C LYS A 32 14.57 -20.48 3.06
N GLY A 33 15.33 -19.42 3.36
CA GLY A 33 14.79 -18.19 3.94
C GLY A 33 13.70 -17.53 3.09
N GLU A 34 13.90 -17.42 1.78
CA GLU A 34 12.92 -16.89 0.83
C GLU A 34 11.64 -17.75 0.81
N ALA A 35 11.78 -19.08 0.74
CA ALA A 35 10.65 -20.01 0.77
C ALA A 35 9.87 -19.95 2.09
N THR A 36 10.55 -19.83 3.23
CA THR A 36 9.92 -19.64 4.55
C THR A 36 9.19 -18.30 4.63
N PHE A 37 9.78 -17.21 4.11
CA PHE A 37 9.08 -15.92 4.02
C PHE A 37 7.80 -16.03 3.18
N PHE A 38 7.87 -16.65 2.01
CA PHE A 38 6.68 -16.80 1.16
C PHE A 38 5.61 -17.69 1.81
N LEU A 39 6.02 -18.74 2.52
CA LEU A 39 5.10 -19.56 3.31
C LEU A 39 4.33 -18.70 4.32
N ALA A 40 5.05 -17.88 5.10
CA ALA A 40 4.46 -16.93 6.04
C ALA A 40 3.54 -15.91 5.33
N TYR A 41 3.99 -15.34 4.21
CA TYR A 41 3.24 -14.36 3.43
C TYR A 41 1.93 -14.91 2.87
N TYR A 42 1.91 -16.15 2.37
CA TYR A 42 0.68 -16.76 1.87
C TYR A 42 -0.32 -17.08 2.98
N TYR A 43 0.15 -17.52 4.15
CA TYR A 43 -0.74 -17.66 5.30
C TYR A 43 -1.26 -16.30 5.79
N TYR A 44 -0.43 -15.27 5.80
CA TYR A 44 -0.85 -13.90 6.11
C TYR A 44 -1.95 -13.41 5.14
N LEU A 45 -1.77 -13.58 3.84
CA LEU A 45 -2.77 -13.17 2.84
C LEU A 45 -4.10 -13.94 3.01
N LEU A 46 -4.04 -15.24 3.29
CA LEU A 46 -5.24 -16.03 3.64
C LEU A 46 -5.89 -15.50 4.91
N MET A 47 -5.10 -15.19 5.93
CA MET A 47 -5.56 -14.66 7.21
C MET A 47 -6.31 -13.33 7.04
N GLN A 48 -5.82 -12.44 6.18
CA GLN A 48 -6.48 -11.16 5.90
C GLN A 48 -7.87 -11.32 5.28
N GLN A 49 -8.10 -12.38 4.50
CA GLN A 49 -9.35 -12.61 3.79
C GLN A 49 -10.37 -13.42 4.59
N TYR A 50 -9.89 -14.39 5.38
CA TYR A 50 -10.74 -15.43 5.97
C TYR A 50 -10.65 -15.52 7.50
N GLY A 51 -9.78 -14.74 8.15
CA GLY A 51 -9.38 -14.99 9.55
C GLY A 51 -8.44 -16.22 9.63
N PRO A 52 -8.31 -16.90 10.79
CA PRO A 52 -7.41 -18.05 10.91
C PRO A 52 -7.75 -19.15 9.90
N VAL A 53 -6.79 -19.83 9.29
CA VAL A 53 -7.04 -20.83 8.24
C VAL A 53 -6.33 -22.14 8.57
N PRO A 54 -6.75 -23.29 8.05
CA PRO A 54 -6.07 -24.55 8.35
C PRO A 54 -4.55 -24.47 8.07
N ILE A 55 -3.74 -24.80 9.08
CA ILE A 55 -2.28 -24.91 8.94
C ILE A 55 -1.97 -26.33 8.47
N ILE A 56 -1.32 -26.42 7.32
CA ILE A 56 -0.98 -27.70 6.70
C ILE A 56 0.31 -28.23 7.31
N ASP A 57 0.29 -29.52 7.67
CA ASP A 57 1.48 -30.22 8.15
C ASP A 57 2.56 -30.24 7.05
N PRO A 58 3.78 -29.73 7.32
CA PRO A 58 4.86 -29.74 6.35
C PRO A 58 5.26 -31.15 5.91
N SER A 59 4.99 -32.20 6.69
CA SER A 59 5.34 -33.59 6.37
C SER A 59 4.43 -34.23 5.31
N VAL A 60 3.25 -33.64 5.04
CA VAL A 60 2.23 -34.20 4.16
C VAL A 60 1.91 -33.24 3.01
N TYR A 61 2.55 -33.43 1.86
CA TYR A 61 2.46 -32.50 0.73
C TYR A 61 2.25 -33.17 -0.65
N SER A 62 2.05 -34.49 -0.69
CA SER A 62 1.69 -35.25 -1.89
C SER A 62 1.23 -36.67 -1.56
N GLY A 63 0.54 -37.32 -2.51
CA GLY A 63 0.17 -38.73 -2.40
C GLY A 63 -0.99 -38.99 -1.43
N ASP A 64 -1.19 -40.26 -1.10
CA ASP A 64 -2.37 -40.74 -0.36
C ASP A 64 -2.51 -40.14 1.02
N ALA A 65 -1.39 -39.88 1.71
CA ALA A 65 -1.38 -39.22 3.02
C ALA A 65 -1.96 -37.79 2.95
N LEU A 66 -1.70 -37.06 1.86
CA LEU A 66 -2.28 -35.72 1.65
C LEU A 66 -3.79 -35.83 1.43
N TYR A 67 -4.24 -36.72 0.54
CA TYR A 67 -5.67 -36.91 0.29
C TYR A 67 -6.41 -37.35 1.56
N ALA A 68 -5.86 -38.29 2.32
CA ALA A 68 -6.42 -38.72 3.60
C ALA A 68 -6.49 -37.57 4.63
N SER A 69 -5.49 -36.69 4.67
CA SER A 69 -5.51 -35.51 5.55
C SER A 69 -6.60 -34.49 5.14
N ILE A 70 -6.83 -34.33 3.84
CA ILE A 70 -7.88 -33.45 3.29
C ILE A 70 -9.26 -34.03 3.61
N ASP A 71 -9.46 -35.33 3.40
CA ASP A 71 -10.73 -36.02 3.66
C ASP A 71 -11.11 -35.99 5.15
N LYS A 72 -10.12 -36.15 6.04
CA LYS A 72 -10.33 -36.00 7.48
C LYS A 72 -10.73 -34.57 7.86
N GLY A 73 -10.33 -33.59 7.04
CA GLY A 73 -10.46 -32.16 7.31
C GLY A 73 -9.45 -31.69 8.36
N ILE A 74 -8.82 -30.55 8.09
CA ILE A 74 -7.91 -29.90 9.03
C ILE A 74 -8.68 -28.77 9.72
N PRO A 75 -8.84 -28.80 11.05
CA PRO A 75 -9.53 -27.73 11.77
C PRO A 75 -8.75 -26.42 11.67
N ARG A 76 -9.48 -25.31 11.73
CA ARG A 76 -8.87 -23.98 11.82
C ARG A 76 -8.27 -23.81 13.22
N PRO A 77 -7.05 -23.25 13.33
CA PRO A 77 -6.52 -22.84 14.62
C PRO A 77 -7.27 -21.61 15.15
N THR A 78 -7.01 -21.20 16.38
CA THR A 78 -7.36 -19.84 16.83
C THR A 78 -6.51 -18.82 16.07
N MET A 79 -6.94 -17.56 16.12
CA MET A 79 -6.15 -16.46 15.57
C MET A 79 -4.78 -16.38 16.23
N ASP A 80 -4.68 -16.52 17.55
CA ASP A 80 -3.39 -16.43 18.24
C ASP A 80 -2.46 -17.61 17.90
N GLU A 81 -3.01 -18.82 17.72
CA GLU A 81 -2.26 -19.98 17.21
C GLU A 81 -1.76 -19.74 15.78
N GLN A 82 -2.60 -19.16 14.89
CA GLN A 82 -2.21 -18.77 13.53
C GLN A 82 -1.09 -17.72 13.52
N LEU A 83 -1.23 -16.68 14.34
CA LEU A 83 -0.27 -15.59 14.45
C LEU A 83 1.07 -16.10 14.94
N ALA A 84 1.09 -16.94 15.99
CA ALA A 84 2.32 -17.54 16.50
C ALA A 84 3.04 -18.39 15.43
N TYR A 85 2.28 -19.13 14.64
CA TYR A 85 2.85 -19.91 13.53
C TYR A 85 3.51 -19.02 12.47
N ILE A 86 2.81 -17.98 12.01
CA ILE A 86 3.36 -17.04 11.01
C ILE A 86 4.56 -16.27 11.59
N ASP A 87 4.49 -15.86 12.86
CA ASP A 87 5.56 -15.14 13.57
C ASP A 87 6.86 -15.95 13.62
N ASN A 88 6.75 -17.25 13.93
CA ASN A 88 7.88 -18.17 13.97
C ASN A 88 8.49 -18.38 12.57
N LEU A 89 7.66 -18.49 11.53
CA LEU A 89 8.17 -18.56 10.15
C LEU A 89 8.92 -17.28 9.76
N LEU A 90 8.42 -16.10 10.15
CA LEU A 90 9.10 -14.84 9.84
C LEU A 90 10.41 -14.70 10.61
N ALA A 91 10.47 -15.12 11.88
CA ALA A 91 11.72 -15.16 12.64
C ALA A 91 12.74 -16.12 12.00
N ASP A 92 12.29 -17.30 11.57
CA ASP A 92 13.10 -18.30 10.89
C ASP A 92 13.61 -17.83 9.51
N ALA A 93 12.81 -17.04 8.77
CA ALA A 93 13.23 -16.41 7.54
C ALA A 93 14.28 -15.32 7.78
N VAL A 94 14.07 -14.46 8.78
CA VAL A 94 15.01 -13.39 9.17
C VAL A 94 16.39 -13.96 9.50
N SER A 95 16.47 -15.12 10.15
CA SER A 95 17.76 -15.74 10.50
C SER A 95 18.55 -16.28 9.31
N LYS A 96 17.97 -16.31 8.10
CA LYS A 96 18.57 -16.91 6.89
C LYS A 96 18.77 -15.93 5.74
N LEU A 97 18.18 -14.75 5.80
CA LEU A 97 18.18 -13.77 4.71
C LEU A 97 19.27 -12.72 4.89
N ASP A 98 19.72 -12.10 3.80
CA ASP A 98 20.56 -10.90 3.88
C ASP A 98 19.73 -9.67 4.30
N LEU A 99 20.41 -8.64 4.82
CA LEU A 99 19.76 -7.40 5.26
C LEU A 99 18.95 -6.76 4.13
N SER A 100 19.57 -6.57 2.96
CA SER A 100 18.97 -5.92 1.80
C SER A 100 19.69 -6.28 0.51
N TYR A 101 18.98 -6.17 -0.62
CA TYR A 101 19.52 -6.32 -1.96
C TYR A 101 19.46 -5.01 -2.76
N MET A 102 19.27 -3.85 -2.12
CA MET A 102 19.17 -2.55 -2.80
C MET A 102 20.38 -2.22 -3.69
N GLN A 103 21.56 -2.76 -3.36
CA GLN A 103 22.78 -2.58 -4.15
C GLN A 103 23.00 -3.68 -5.21
N SER A 104 22.09 -4.65 -5.32
CA SER A 104 22.18 -5.76 -6.28
C SER A 104 21.56 -5.34 -7.60
N TYR A 105 22.35 -5.32 -8.68
CA TYR A 105 21.94 -4.78 -9.99
C TYR A 105 21.34 -5.81 -10.97
N SER A 106 21.07 -7.05 -10.57
CA SER A 106 20.60 -8.07 -11.54
C SER A 106 19.68 -9.17 -10.96
N ASP A 107 20.20 -10.10 -10.16
CA ASP A 107 19.59 -11.41 -9.89
C ASP A 107 18.75 -11.50 -8.60
N ARG A 108 19.07 -10.65 -7.62
CA ARG A 108 18.40 -10.61 -6.30
C ARG A 108 17.53 -9.37 -6.08
N ALA A 109 17.50 -8.45 -7.05
CA ALA A 109 16.63 -7.28 -7.00
C ALA A 109 15.16 -7.71 -6.84
N GLY A 110 14.47 -7.16 -5.84
CA GLY A 110 13.06 -7.48 -5.55
C GLY A 110 12.81 -8.83 -4.88
N ARG A 111 13.85 -9.57 -4.46
CA ARG A 111 13.69 -10.77 -3.60
C ARG A 111 13.42 -10.38 -2.15
N ALA A 112 12.81 -11.29 -1.40
CA ALA A 112 12.59 -11.10 0.03
C ALA A 112 13.92 -11.06 0.79
N ASN A 113 14.06 -10.09 1.70
CA ASN A 113 15.22 -9.88 2.55
C ASN A 113 14.78 -9.70 4.02
N ILE A 114 15.71 -9.48 4.95
CA ILE A 114 15.39 -9.26 6.38
C ILE A 114 14.38 -8.11 6.55
N VAL A 115 14.58 -6.98 5.86
CA VAL A 115 13.69 -5.82 5.99
C VAL A 115 12.28 -6.18 5.53
N THR A 116 12.14 -6.90 4.41
CA THR A 116 10.84 -7.39 3.91
C THR A 116 10.14 -8.32 4.91
N ALA A 117 10.88 -9.25 5.52
CA ALA A 117 10.31 -10.18 6.50
C ALA A 117 9.89 -9.47 7.80
N LYS A 118 10.74 -8.57 8.32
CA LYS A 118 10.42 -7.76 9.51
C LYS A 118 9.27 -6.80 9.27
N PHE A 119 9.18 -6.21 8.08
CA PHE A 119 8.05 -5.37 7.68
C PHE A 119 6.73 -6.16 7.74
N LEU A 120 6.69 -7.35 7.14
CA LEU A 120 5.50 -8.20 7.17
C LEU A 120 5.13 -8.60 8.60
N ARG A 121 6.14 -8.91 9.43
CA ARG A 121 5.97 -9.22 10.86
C ARG A 121 5.34 -8.05 11.62
N ALA A 122 5.83 -6.83 11.41
CA ALA A 122 5.28 -5.61 11.98
C ALA A 122 3.81 -5.40 11.56
N ARG A 123 3.52 -5.45 10.25
CA ARG A 123 2.15 -5.30 9.73
C ARG A 123 1.20 -6.39 10.24
N MET A 124 1.67 -7.61 10.41
CA MET A 124 0.87 -8.71 10.97
C MET A 124 0.49 -8.42 12.43
N TRP A 125 1.45 -7.98 13.27
CA TRP A 125 1.16 -7.66 14.66
C TRP A 125 0.30 -6.40 14.83
N MET A 126 0.38 -5.44 13.92
CA MET A 126 -0.58 -4.33 13.83
C MET A 126 -2.01 -4.87 13.69
N TYR A 127 -2.24 -5.77 12.72
CA TYR A 127 -3.55 -6.38 12.51
C TYR A 127 -3.96 -7.20 13.75
N ALA A 128 -3.06 -7.97 14.33
CA ALA A 128 -3.32 -8.76 15.53
C ALA A 128 -3.76 -7.91 16.73
N ALA A 129 -3.23 -6.69 16.86
CA ALA A 129 -3.56 -5.75 17.92
C ALA A 129 -4.84 -4.94 17.63
N SER A 130 -5.22 -4.83 16.35
CA SER A 130 -6.40 -4.07 15.91
C SER A 130 -7.71 -4.64 16.50
N PRO A 131 -8.74 -3.80 16.70
CA PRO A 131 -9.98 -4.18 17.39
C PRO A 131 -10.69 -5.43 16.85
N LEU A 132 -10.61 -5.69 15.54
CA LEU A 132 -11.21 -6.87 14.92
C LEU A 132 -10.59 -8.18 15.42
N TYR A 133 -9.28 -8.22 15.67
CA TYR A 133 -8.55 -9.41 16.11
C TYR A 133 -8.15 -9.37 17.59
N ASN A 134 -8.54 -8.31 18.29
CA ASN A 134 -8.21 -8.08 19.68
C ASN A 134 -9.45 -7.63 20.49
N GLY A 135 -10.48 -8.47 20.55
CA GLY A 135 -11.67 -8.24 21.37
C GLY A 135 -12.97 -7.98 20.62
N LEU A 136 -12.95 -7.90 19.28
CA LEU A 136 -14.12 -7.66 18.43
C LEU A 136 -14.89 -6.38 18.81
N VAL A 137 -14.17 -5.29 19.04
CA VAL A 137 -14.77 -4.02 19.49
C VAL A 137 -14.78 -2.94 18.40
N ASN A 138 -15.70 -1.99 18.50
CA ASN A 138 -15.67 -0.77 17.71
C ASN A 138 -14.50 0.11 18.19
N PRO A 139 -13.57 0.54 17.30
CA PRO A 139 -12.47 1.42 17.72
C PRO A 139 -12.94 2.76 18.30
N SER A 140 -14.09 3.29 17.86
CA SER A 140 -14.57 4.62 18.24
C SER A 140 -15.50 4.61 19.44
N THR A 141 -16.32 3.57 19.60
CA THR A 141 -17.34 3.50 20.67
C THR A 141 -17.05 2.45 21.74
N GLY A 142 -16.07 1.56 21.52
CA GLY A 142 -15.80 0.42 22.39
C GLY A 142 -16.90 -0.66 22.38
N ALA A 143 -17.95 -0.51 21.56
CA ALA A 143 -19.05 -1.46 21.50
C ALA A 143 -18.56 -2.83 21.03
N ALA A 144 -18.94 -3.89 21.74
CA ALA A 144 -18.59 -5.26 21.38
C ALA A 144 -19.43 -5.77 20.20
N PHE A 145 -18.80 -6.58 19.33
CA PHE A 145 -19.41 -7.22 18.17
C PHE A 145 -19.27 -8.75 18.23
N PRO A 146 -19.88 -9.42 19.22
CA PRO A 146 -19.78 -10.87 19.37
C PRO A 146 -20.33 -11.66 18.16
N GLN A 147 -21.21 -11.06 17.36
CA GLN A 147 -21.73 -11.68 16.13
C GLN A 147 -20.68 -11.89 15.03
N LEU A 148 -19.52 -11.22 15.13
CA LEU A 148 -18.39 -11.42 14.22
C LEU A 148 -17.53 -12.64 14.62
N MET A 149 -17.82 -13.25 15.78
CA MET A 149 -17.12 -14.46 16.22
C MET A 149 -17.34 -15.60 15.23
N ILE A 150 -16.23 -16.17 14.79
CA ILE A 150 -16.20 -17.39 14.01
C ILE A 150 -15.88 -18.56 14.94
N LYS A 151 -16.65 -19.64 14.80
CA LYS A 151 -16.48 -20.86 15.59
C LYS A 151 -15.95 -22.00 14.73
N GLY A 152 -15.10 -22.83 15.32
CA GLY A 152 -14.71 -24.12 14.77
C GLY A 152 -15.91 -25.07 14.71
N LYS A 153 -15.75 -26.21 14.01
CA LYS A 153 -16.77 -27.27 13.97
C LYS A 153 -17.07 -27.86 15.34
N ASP A 154 -16.10 -27.78 16.25
CA ASP A 154 -16.15 -28.17 17.65
C ASP A 154 -16.77 -27.09 18.56
N GLY A 155 -17.18 -25.94 18.01
CA GLY A 155 -17.70 -24.81 18.76
C GLY A 155 -16.65 -23.88 19.38
N LYS A 156 -15.35 -24.17 19.19
CA LYS A 156 -14.22 -23.36 19.68
C LYS A 156 -14.26 -21.97 19.07
N ASP A 157 -14.15 -20.92 19.89
CA ASP A 157 -13.97 -19.56 19.39
C ASP A 157 -12.62 -19.41 18.70
N LEU A 158 -12.63 -18.90 17.48
CA LEU A 158 -11.40 -18.76 16.68
C LEU A 158 -10.81 -17.36 16.75
N LEU A 159 -11.56 -16.36 17.24
CA LEU A 159 -11.06 -15.00 17.48
C LEU A 159 -11.03 -14.69 18.97
N PRO A 160 -10.14 -13.81 19.44
CA PRO A 160 -10.17 -13.33 20.82
C PRO A 160 -11.40 -12.47 21.10
N ASN A 161 -12.12 -12.78 22.19
CA ASN A 161 -13.28 -12.02 22.65
C ASN A 161 -12.95 -10.98 23.74
N ALA A 162 -11.71 -10.97 24.22
CA ALA A 162 -11.19 -10.01 25.18
C ALA A 162 -10.00 -9.25 24.57
N VAL A 163 -9.88 -7.98 24.94
CA VAL A 163 -8.76 -7.13 24.55
C VAL A 163 -7.52 -7.55 25.34
N ASP A 164 -6.44 -7.88 24.63
CA ASP A 164 -5.10 -8.01 25.20
C ASP A 164 -4.31 -6.71 24.97
N PRO A 165 -4.02 -5.92 26.03
CA PRO A 165 -3.30 -4.66 25.89
C PRO A 165 -1.83 -4.86 25.45
N ASN A 166 -1.27 -6.07 25.59
CA ASN A 166 0.12 -6.33 25.24
C ASN A 166 0.35 -6.48 23.72
N LYS A 167 -0.72 -6.70 22.93
CA LYS A 167 -0.58 -6.84 21.48
C LYS A 167 -0.08 -5.56 20.82
N TRP A 168 -0.49 -4.38 21.31
CA TRP A 168 0.04 -3.10 20.83
C TRP A 168 1.51 -2.90 21.19
N ALA A 169 1.93 -3.32 22.40
CA ALA A 169 3.33 -3.29 22.78
C ALA A 169 4.19 -4.18 21.85
N LYS A 170 3.70 -5.37 21.50
CA LYS A 170 4.36 -6.28 20.56
C LYS A 170 4.38 -5.74 19.13
N ALA A 171 3.30 -5.12 18.67
CA ALA A 171 3.25 -4.45 17.38
C ALA A 171 4.28 -3.32 17.30
N LEU A 172 4.38 -2.49 18.35
CA LEU A 172 5.35 -1.40 18.45
C LEU A 172 6.79 -1.91 18.42
N GLU A 173 7.10 -2.98 19.17
CA GLU A 173 8.42 -3.62 19.16
C GLU A 173 8.82 -4.03 17.74
N HIS A 174 7.94 -4.73 17.02
CA HIS A 174 8.23 -5.19 15.66
C HIS A 174 8.29 -4.04 14.66
N CYS A 175 7.50 -2.97 14.83
CA CYS A 175 7.62 -1.77 14.01
C CYS A 175 8.98 -1.09 14.22
N LYS A 176 9.45 -0.96 15.47
CA LYS A 176 10.78 -0.40 15.79
C LYS A 176 11.91 -1.23 15.21
N ASP A 177 11.85 -2.55 15.35
CA ASP A 177 12.86 -3.47 14.80
C ASP A 177 12.92 -3.43 13.26
N ALA A 178 11.75 -3.42 12.61
CA ALA A 178 11.65 -3.27 11.16
C ALA A 178 12.18 -1.91 10.70
N MET A 179 11.86 -0.82 11.41
CA MET A 179 12.31 0.53 11.09
C MET A 179 13.83 0.67 11.21
N ALA A 180 14.42 0.14 12.28
CA ALA A 180 15.87 0.11 12.47
C ALA A 180 16.57 -0.66 11.36
N SER A 181 16.04 -1.83 10.98
CA SER A 181 16.61 -2.65 9.89
C SER A 181 16.47 -1.96 8.54
N ALA A 182 15.34 -1.28 8.30
CA ALA A 182 15.10 -0.50 7.08
C ALA A 182 16.12 0.65 6.95
N ALA A 183 16.34 1.40 8.03
CA ALA A 183 17.34 2.47 8.08
C ALA A 183 18.76 1.95 7.86
N GLN A 184 19.13 0.84 8.51
CA GLN A 184 20.44 0.19 8.33
C GLN A 184 20.67 -0.24 6.87
N ALA A 185 19.61 -0.70 6.20
CA ALA A 185 19.63 -1.09 4.79
C ALA A 185 19.64 0.11 3.81
N GLY A 186 19.48 1.33 4.30
CA GLY A 186 19.42 2.55 3.48
C GLY A 186 18.03 2.88 2.91
N TYR A 187 16.99 2.15 3.32
CA TYR A 187 15.61 2.54 3.01
C TYR A 187 15.25 3.81 3.79
N ARG A 188 14.55 4.73 3.12
CA ARG A 188 14.13 6.01 3.67
C ARG A 188 12.99 6.59 2.86
N MET A 189 12.28 7.57 3.41
CA MET A 189 11.33 8.32 2.61
C MET A 189 12.03 9.08 1.48
N ILE A 190 11.33 9.21 0.35
CA ILE A 190 11.69 10.18 -0.68
C ILE A 190 11.35 11.57 -0.16
N ALA A 191 12.36 12.43 -0.03
CA ALA A 191 12.23 13.81 0.43
C ALA A 191 12.41 14.80 -0.73
N VAL A 192 11.90 16.02 -0.54
CA VAL A 192 12.16 17.11 -1.48
C VAL A 192 13.65 17.42 -1.50
N SER A 193 14.22 17.54 -2.70
CA SER A 193 15.64 17.87 -2.90
C SER A 193 15.82 18.75 -4.14
N PRO A 194 17.00 19.33 -4.40
CA PRO A 194 17.24 20.06 -5.64
C PRO A 194 17.12 19.21 -6.93
N GLU A 195 17.02 17.87 -6.83
CA GLU A 195 16.90 16.98 -7.98
C GLU A 195 15.57 17.19 -8.74
N PRO A 196 15.59 17.41 -10.07
CA PRO A 196 14.38 17.70 -10.84
C PRO A 196 13.25 16.67 -10.72
N ALA A 197 13.57 15.42 -10.40
CA ALA A 197 12.61 14.33 -10.23
C ALA A 197 11.83 14.39 -8.91
N VAL A 198 12.32 15.13 -7.90
CA VAL A 198 11.71 15.22 -6.55
C VAL A 198 11.75 16.63 -5.95
N ASN A 199 11.97 17.68 -6.76
CA ASN A 199 12.14 19.06 -6.28
C ASN A 199 10.91 19.79 -5.77
N THR A 200 9.79 19.11 -5.65
CA THR A 200 8.53 19.63 -5.10
C THR A 200 7.84 18.51 -4.33
N GLY A 201 6.96 18.87 -3.39
CA GLY A 201 6.20 17.87 -2.62
C GLY A 201 5.37 16.93 -3.51
N ASN A 202 4.77 17.47 -4.58
CA ASN A 202 4.05 16.68 -5.58
C ASN A 202 4.96 15.62 -6.22
N LYS A 203 6.14 16.03 -6.71
CA LYS A 203 7.09 15.13 -7.39
C LYS A 203 7.69 14.09 -6.45
N ALA A 204 8.12 14.50 -5.25
CA ALA A 204 8.62 13.60 -4.22
C ALA A 204 7.58 12.52 -3.86
N TYR A 205 6.31 12.91 -3.70
CA TYR A 205 5.22 11.97 -3.47
C TYR A 205 4.95 11.07 -4.68
N LYS A 206 4.92 11.64 -5.89
CA LYS A 206 4.60 10.92 -7.13
C LYS A 206 5.63 9.84 -7.46
N ARG A 207 6.91 10.12 -7.19
CA ARG A 207 8.05 9.20 -7.40
C ARG A 207 7.84 7.84 -6.73
N ASN A 208 7.07 7.78 -5.65
CA ASN A 208 6.71 6.52 -4.97
C ASN A 208 5.92 5.54 -5.83
N PHE A 209 5.27 6.02 -6.91
CA PHE A 209 4.36 5.22 -7.74
C PHE A 209 4.82 5.12 -9.19
N THR A 210 5.88 5.84 -9.56
CA THR A 210 6.35 6.00 -10.95
C THR A 210 7.83 5.65 -11.09
N PHE A 211 8.30 4.65 -10.33
CA PHE A 211 9.65 4.11 -10.45
C PHE A 211 9.65 2.87 -11.34
N SER A 212 10.67 2.75 -12.18
CA SER A 212 10.68 1.74 -13.23
C SER A 212 10.83 0.33 -12.65
N ARG A 213 10.10 -0.62 -13.23
CA ARG A 213 10.24 -2.03 -12.88
C ARG A 213 11.60 -2.56 -13.36
N GLY A 214 12.28 -3.37 -12.56
CA GLY A 214 13.49 -4.10 -13.00
C GLY A 214 14.83 -3.39 -12.76
N GLY A 215 14.96 -2.57 -11.70
CA GLY A 215 16.27 -2.10 -11.24
C GLY A 215 16.33 -0.63 -10.81
N ASP A 216 15.23 0.13 -10.94
CA ASP A 216 15.17 1.48 -10.38
C ASP A 216 15.15 1.41 -8.85
N THR A 217 16.19 1.95 -8.22
CA THR A 217 16.36 1.93 -6.78
C THR A 217 15.51 3.03 -6.14
N SER A 218 14.23 2.74 -5.91
CA SER A 218 13.41 3.61 -5.05
C SER A 218 13.79 3.35 -3.58
N PRO A 219 14.36 4.35 -2.86
CA PRO A 219 14.76 4.15 -1.46
C PRO A 219 13.57 3.96 -0.53
N GLU A 220 12.36 4.28 -0.98
CA GLU A 220 11.13 4.10 -0.21
C GLU A 220 10.44 2.76 -0.50
N CYS A 221 10.79 2.07 -1.59
CA CYS A 221 10.21 0.78 -1.95
C CYS A 221 10.96 -0.38 -1.28
N ILE A 222 10.36 -0.99 -0.27
CA ILE A 222 10.93 -2.15 0.43
C ILE A 222 10.70 -3.44 -0.37
N TYR A 223 9.50 -3.62 -0.92
CA TYR A 223 9.13 -4.82 -1.66
C TYR A 223 8.08 -4.49 -2.74
N TYR A 224 8.23 -5.04 -3.95
CA TYR A 224 7.33 -4.81 -5.09
C TYR A 224 7.03 -6.10 -5.85
N LEU A 225 5.91 -6.10 -6.61
CA LEU A 225 5.55 -7.21 -7.48
C LEU A 225 6.43 -7.24 -8.73
N GLN A 226 7.20 -8.31 -8.91
CA GLN A 226 8.07 -8.45 -10.09
C GLN A 226 7.30 -8.85 -11.36
N ALA A 227 6.25 -9.67 -11.20
CA ALA A 227 5.44 -10.21 -12.30
C ALA A 227 4.26 -9.33 -12.71
N ALA A 228 4.18 -8.10 -12.20
CA ALA A 228 3.12 -7.15 -12.53
C ALA A 228 3.66 -5.73 -12.61
N SER A 229 2.99 -4.88 -13.39
CA SER A 229 3.30 -3.46 -13.48
C SER A 229 2.04 -2.61 -13.51
N THR A 230 2.21 -1.31 -13.36
CA THR A 230 1.11 -0.34 -13.30
C THR A 230 0.35 -0.18 -14.60
N GLY A 231 0.76 -0.81 -15.72
CA GLY A 231 0.17 -0.57 -17.05
C GLY A 231 -1.36 -0.70 -17.09
N ILE A 232 -1.92 -1.76 -16.48
CA ILE A 232 -3.38 -1.94 -16.43
C ILE A 232 -4.05 -0.90 -15.53
N LEU A 233 -3.44 -0.55 -14.39
CA LEU A 233 -3.94 0.48 -13.49
C LEU A 233 -3.99 1.84 -14.18
N ILE A 234 -2.95 2.18 -14.95
CA ILE A 234 -2.87 3.42 -15.73
C ILE A 234 -3.97 3.45 -16.79
N LYS A 235 -4.21 2.35 -17.51
CA LYS A 235 -5.31 2.28 -18.48
C LYS A 235 -6.68 2.51 -17.84
N HIS A 236 -6.95 1.94 -16.68
CA HIS A 236 -8.21 2.20 -15.98
C HIS A 236 -8.26 3.59 -15.30
N ALA A 237 -7.13 4.21 -15.04
CA ALA A 237 -7.03 5.55 -14.46
C ALA A 237 -7.17 6.69 -15.47
N LEU A 238 -6.80 6.45 -16.73
CA LEU A 238 -6.78 7.49 -17.77
C LEU A 238 -8.20 7.83 -18.28
N PRO A 239 -8.45 9.11 -18.62
CA PRO A 239 -9.68 9.53 -19.28
C PRO A 239 -9.89 8.87 -20.66
N LEU A 240 -11.15 8.80 -21.12
CA LEU A 240 -11.49 8.27 -22.45
C LEU A 240 -10.79 9.04 -23.57
N SER A 241 -10.73 10.38 -23.46
CA SER A 241 -10.04 11.25 -24.40
C SER A 241 -8.55 10.93 -24.53
N TRP A 242 -7.96 10.29 -23.52
CA TRP A 242 -6.57 9.84 -23.43
C TRP A 242 -6.37 8.33 -23.69
N ALA A 243 -7.34 7.68 -24.34
CA ALA A 243 -7.31 6.25 -24.62
C ALA A 243 -7.16 5.36 -23.37
N GLY A 244 -7.78 5.81 -22.26
CA GLY A 244 -8.03 5.01 -21.07
C GLY A 244 -9.47 4.51 -20.99
N TYR A 245 -9.76 3.76 -19.92
CA TYR A 245 -11.07 3.14 -19.66
C TYR A 245 -11.88 3.90 -18.60
N SER A 246 -11.30 4.91 -17.93
CA SER A 246 -11.99 5.70 -16.89
C SER A 246 -12.66 4.86 -15.78
N GLY A 247 -12.05 3.72 -15.41
CA GLY A 247 -12.63 2.73 -14.49
C GLY A 247 -12.28 2.91 -13.02
N ILE A 248 -11.17 3.58 -12.67
CA ILE A 248 -10.82 3.82 -11.26
C ILE A 248 -11.36 5.19 -10.84
N CYS A 249 -12.56 5.19 -10.26
CA CYS A 249 -13.30 6.40 -9.89
C CYS A 249 -13.35 6.60 -8.36
N PRO A 250 -12.45 7.41 -7.76
CA PRO A 250 -12.50 7.76 -6.35
C PRO A 250 -13.87 8.28 -5.91
N THR A 251 -14.37 7.82 -4.76
CA THR A 251 -15.64 8.33 -4.22
C THR A 251 -15.48 9.77 -3.72
N GLN A 252 -16.59 10.51 -3.62
CA GLN A 252 -16.57 11.84 -2.99
C GLN A 252 -15.98 11.80 -1.58
N LYS A 253 -16.29 10.75 -0.79
CA LYS A 253 -15.72 10.57 0.55
C LYS A 253 -14.20 10.49 0.51
N HIS A 254 -13.63 9.71 -0.40
CA HIS A 254 -12.16 9.63 -0.55
C HIS A 254 -11.55 10.96 -1.04
N VAL A 255 -12.26 11.71 -1.87
CA VAL A 255 -11.86 13.07 -2.28
C VAL A 255 -11.83 14.04 -1.10
N ASP A 256 -12.77 13.90 -0.16
CA ASP A 256 -12.89 14.74 1.02
C ASP A 256 -11.88 14.36 2.14
N GLU A 257 -11.32 13.15 2.12
CA GLU A 257 -10.27 12.67 3.05
C GLU A 257 -8.93 13.40 2.86
N TYR A 258 -8.65 13.95 1.68
CA TYR A 258 -7.42 14.72 1.48
C TYR A 258 -7.47 16.03 2.26
N PHE A 259 -6.40 16.35 2.99
CA PHE A 259 -6.29 17.62 3.71
C PHE A 259 -6.43 18.83 2.76
N THR A 260 -6.79 19.98 3.35
CA THR A 260 -6.64 21.28 2.68
C THR A 260 -5.16 21.69 2.68
N ALA A 261 -4.80 22.75 1.96
CA ALA A 261 -3.44 23.27 1.97
C ALA A 261 -2.98 23.81 3.34
N LYS A 262 -3.90 23.94 4.32
CA LYS A 262 -3.58 24.24 5.73
C LYS A 262 -3.23 22.97 6.53
N GLY A 263 -3.29 21.80 5.90
CA GLY A 263 -3.10 20.52 6.57
C GLY A 263 -4.25 20.11 7.49
N LEU A 264 -5.44 20.71 7.32
CA LEU A 264 -6.68 20.43 8.06
C LEU A 264 -7.57 19.47 7.27
N LEU A 265 -8.35 18.63 7.97
CA LEU A 265 -9.40 17.85 7.32
C LEU A 265 -10.45 18.81 6.73
N THR A 266 -11.11 18.38 5.66
CA THR A 266 -12.13 19.20 4.99
C THR A 266 -13.31 19.58 5.90
N GLY A 267 -13.64 18.74 6.89
CA GLY A 267 -14.63 19.04 7.93
C GLY A 267 -14.21 20.14 8.93
N ASP A 268 -12.90 20.36 9.07
CA ASP A 268 -12.32 21.27 10.07
C ASP A 268 -11.85 22.60 9.46
N ASP A 269 -11.87 22.75 8.13
CA ASP A 269 -11.48 23.98 7.43
C ASP A 269 -12.72 24.79 6.98
N GLU A 270 -13.06 25.83 7.73
CA GLU A 270 -14.16 26.74 7.39
C GLU A 270 -14.02 27.42 6.02
N GLU A 271 -12.79 27.71 5.57
CA GLU A 271 -12.58 28.31 4.23
C GLU A 271 -12.99 27.31 3.15
N TRP A 272 -12.63 26.04 3.31
CA TRP A 272 -12.98 25.00 2.35
C TRP A 272 -14.47 24.65 2.41
N LYS A 273 -15.06 24.56 3.60
CA LYS A 273 -16.50 24.28 3.76
C LYS A 273 -17.37 25.33 3.07
N ASN A 274 -17.02 26.60 3.25
CA ASN A 274 -17.72 27.74 2.67
C ASN A 274 -17.31 28.04 1.22
N ALA A 275 -16.30 27.35 0.68
CA ALA A 275 -15.87 27.52 -0.70
C ALA A 275 -17.01 27.12 -1.66
N SER A 276 -17.47 28.10 -2.44
CA SER A 276 -18.53 27.97 -3.43
C SER A 276 -18.11 28.59 -4.75
N GLY A 277 -18.89 28.35 -5.80
CA GLY A 277 -18.64 28.89 -7.12
C GLY A 277 -17.43 28.27 -7.82
N PHE A 278 -17.03 28.91 -8.92
CA PHE A 278 -16.01 28.40 -9.82
C PHE A 278 -14.89 29.43 -10.00
N TYR A 279 -13.66 28.96 -9.95
CA TYR A 279 -12.51 29.67 -10.50
C TYR A 279 -12.46 29.42 -12.00
N SER A 280 -12.27 30.49 -12.78
CA SER A 280 -12.21 30.42 -14.24
C SER A 280 -10.87 30.90 -14.74
N TYR A 281 -10.29 30.20 -15.71
CA TYR A 281 -9.06 30.61 -16.40
C TYR A 281 -9.11 30.18 -17.87
N SER A 282 -8.33 30.86 -18.71
CA SER A 282 -8.26 30.56 -20.13
C SER A 282 -6.96 29.81 -20.46
N LYS A 283 -7.06 28.71 -21.20
CA LYS A 283 -5.90 27.92 -21.69
C LYS A 283 -6.21 27.34 -23.05
N ASP A 284 -5.30 27.51 -24.02
CA ASP A 284 -5.44 27.03 -25.41
C ASP A 284 -6.82 27.32 -26.04
N ASN A 285 -7.31 28.55 -25.87
CA ASN A 285 -8.63 29.03 -26.33
C ASN A 285 -9.84 28.41 -25.61
N PHE A 286 -9.65 27.60 -24.56
CA PHE A 286 -10.73 27.12 -23.71
C PHE A 286 -10.88 28.00 -22.46
N ASN A 287 -12.13 28.27 -22.08
CA ASN A 287 -12.46 28.84 -20.77
C ASN A 287 -12.81 27.70 -19.82
N ILE A 288 -11.89 27.39 -18.92
CA ILE A 288 -11.98 26.26 -18.01
C ILE A 288 -12.50 26.75 -16.67
N ARG A 289 -13.45 26.00 -16.09
CA ARG A 289 -14.04 26.28 -14.78
C ARG A 289 -13.72 25.14 -13.83
N ILE A 290 -13.13 25.46 -12.68
CA ILE A 290 -12.88 24.51 -11.58
C ILE A 290 -13.64 24.93 -10.34
N HIS A 291 -14.28 24.00 -9.66
CA HIS A 291 -14.95 24.32 -8.39
C HIS A 291 -13.92 24.72 -7.34
N ASN A 292 -14.20 25.74 -6.52
CA ASN A 292 -13.22 26.27 -5.57
C ASN A 292 -12.75 25.23 -4.52
N LYS A 293 -13.54 24.18 -4.24
CA LYS A 293 -13.15 23.07 -3.37
C LYS A 293 -12.02 22.16 -3.90
N PHE A 294 -11.68 22.25 -5.19
CA PHE A 294 -10.52 21.56 -5.76
C PHE A 294 -9.23 22.38 -5.67
N ARG A 295 -9.33 23.65 -5.26
CA ARG A 295 -8.18 24.55 -5.10
C ARG A 295 -7.68 24.50 -3.66
N LYS A 296 -6.41 24.87 -3.47
CA LYS A 296 -5.75 24.94 -2.14
C LYS A 296 -5.92 23.64 -1.33
N ARG A 297 -5.61 22.50 -1.94
CA ARG A 297 -5.60 21.19 -1.29
C ARG A 297 -4.16 20.73 -1.02
N ASP A 298 -4.02 19.69 -0.22
CA ASP A 298 -2.76 18.98 0.00
C ASP A 298 -2.17 18.48 -1.34
N PRO A 299 -0.85 18.53 -1.57
CA PRO A 299 -0.23 18.05 -2.81
C PRO A 299 -0.59 16.61 -3.19
N ARG A 300 -0.85 15.75 -2.21
CA ARG A 300 -1.31 14.38 -2.45
C ARG A 300 -2.67 14.34 -3.15
N PHE A 301 -3.54 15.32 -2.94
CA PHE A 301 -4.81 15.42 -3.69
C PHE A 301 -4.53 15.53 -5.19
N TYR A 302 -3.63 16.43 -5.58
CA TYR A 302 -3.31 16.68 -7.00
C TYR A 302 -2.54 15.53 -7.65
N CYS A 303 -1.77 14.76 -6.89
CA CYS A 303 -1.09 13.57 -7.39
C CYS A 303 -1.99 12.35 -7.57
N ASN A 304 -3.15 12.31 -6.90
CA ASN A 304 -4.02 11.13 -6.82
C ASN A 304 -5.39 11.32 -7.47
N ILE A 305 -5.95 12.52 -7.45
CA ILE A 305 -7.30 12.81 -7.91
C ILE A 305 -7.23 13.66 -9.17
N LEU A 306 -7.79 13.14 -10.25
CA LEU A 306 -8.14 13.89 -11.44
C LEU A 306 -9.61 14.34 -11.31
N PHE A 307 -9.85 15.65 -11.34
CA PHE A 307 -11.16 16.25 -11.08
C PHE A 307 -11.70 17.05 -12.28
N PRO A 308 -13.02 17.31 -12.35
CA PRO A 308 -13.63 18.02 -13.48
C PRO A 308 -12.99 19.39 -13.65
N GLY A 309 -12.56 19.73 -14.86
CA GLY A 309 -11.89 21.02 -15.07
C GLY A 309 -10.37 21.00 -14.93
N GLN A 310 -9.77 19.89 -14.50
CA GLN A 310 -8.31 19.82 -14.37
C GLN A 310 -7.67 19.64 -15.75
N TYR A 311 -6.78 20.57 -16.10
CA TYR A 311 -5.91 20.46 -17.26
C TYR A 311 -4.79 19.44 -16.98
N SER A 312 -3.83 19.19 -17.89
CA SER A 312 -2.65 18.34 -17.63
C SER A 312 -1.94 18.65 -16.29
N TYR A 313 -2.12 19.86 -15.76
CA TYR A 313 -1.74 20.31 -14.43
C TYR A 313 -2.94 20.93 -13.68
N ALA A 314 -2.83 21.07 -12.36
CA ALA A 314 -3.77 21.81 -11.54
C ALA A 314 -3.42 23.30 -11.44
N MET A 315 -4.45 24.16 -11.46
CA MET A 315 -4.31 25.60 -11.18
C MET A 315 -4.44 25.85 -9.67
N LEU A 316 -3.29 26.02 -9.00
CA LEU A 316 -3.22 26.12 -7.54
C LEU A 316 -3.45 27.56 -7.04
N ASN A 317 -2.74 28.54 -7.63
CA ASN A 317 -2.79 29.95 -7.23
C ASN A 317 -2.77 30.87 -8.46
N GLY A 318 -3.66 31.87 -8.49
CA GLY A 318 -3.69 32.91 -9.52
C GLY A 318 -3.72 32.39 -10.96
N THR A 319 -3.20 33.18 -11.90
CA THR A 319 -3.12 32.83 -13.33
C THR A 319 -1.88 32.01 -13.70
N SER A 320 -1.05 31.61 -12.75
CA SER A 320 0.19 30.86 -13.02
C SER A 320 -0.05 29.35 -13.06
N GLU A 321 0.44 28.70 -14.11
CA GLU A 321 0.44 27.25 -14.24
C GLU A 321 1.36 26.61 -13.19
N SER A 322 0.88 25.62 -12.44
CA SER A 322 1.75 24.80 -11.59
C SER A 322 2.20 23.57 -12.35
N THR A 323 3.38 23.65 -12.97
CA THR A 323 4.04 22.50 -13.61
C THR A 323 4.44 21.40 -12.62
N GLU A 324 4.20 21.61 -11.33
CA GLU A 324 4.51 20.65 -10.27
C GLU A 324 3.41 19.60 -10.10
N SER A 325 2.19 19.90 -10.55
CA SER A 325 0.98 19.08 -10.37
C SER A 325 0.59 18.29 -11.63
N TYR A 326 1.54 18.08 -12.55
CA TYR A 326 1.26 17.33 -13.78
C TYR A 326 0.77 15.91 -13.46
N TRP A 327 -0.36 15.52 -14.03
CA TRP A 327 -0.82 14.13 -14.00
C TRP A 327 -0.48 13.36 -15.28
N ALA A 328 -0.27 14.06 -16.40
CA ALA A 328 0.25 13.52 -17.67
C ALA A 328 0.81 14.64 -18.56
N ARG A 329 1.76 14.32 -19.45
CA ARG A 329 2.37 15.28 -20.40
C ARG A 329 2.18 14.77 -21.82
N ASN A 330 1.46 15.52 -22.64
CA ASN A 330 1.33 15.25 -24.07
C ASN A 330 1.65 16.51 -24.88
N PRO A 331 2.85 16.61 -25.49
CA PRO A 331 3.25 17.78 -26.24
C PRO A 331 2.55 17.92 -27.61
N THR A 332 1.78 16.92 -28.06
CA THR A 332 1.28 16.82 -29.44
C THR A 332 -0.24 16.74 -29.57
N ALA A 333 -1.04 16.78 -28.49
CA ALA A 333 -2.50 16.65 -28.57
C ALA A 333 -3.27 17.90 -28.11
N ALA A 334 -4.50 18.04 -28.61
CA ALA A 334 -5.48 19.10 -28.32
C ALA A 334 -6.49 18.72 -27.20
N LYS A 335 -6.22 17.66 -26.42
CA LYS A 335 -7.17 17.02 -25.49
C LYS A 335 -6.72 17.22 -24.05
N ASN A 336 -6.64 18.47 -23.62
CA ASN A 336 -5.67 18.79 -22.56
C ASN A 336 -6.29 18.97 -21.17
N TRP A 337 -7.59 18.71 -21.00
CA TRP A 337 -8.25 18.73 -19.70
C TRP A 337 -9.39 17.73 -19.59
N PHE A 338 -9.67 17.31 -18.37
CA PHE A 338 -10.64 16.27 -18.05
C PHE A 338 -12.08 16.79 -18.04
N GLN A 339 -12.93 16.17 -18.86
CA GLN A 339 -14.30 16.62 -19.14
C GLN A 339 -15.36 15.55 -18.85
N PRO A 340 -15.61 15.21 -17.57
CA PRO A 340 -16.42 14.03 -17.22
C PRO A 340 -17.94 14.26 -17.18
N TRP A 341 -18.43 15.47 -17.46
CA TRP A 341 -19.87 15.74 -17.51
C TRP A 341 -20.52 15.03 -18.71
N PHE A 342 -21.85 14.86 -18.70
CA PHE A 342 -22.56 13.96 -19.62
C PHE A 342 -22.16 14.09 -21.10
N ASP A 343 -22.23 15.29 -21.67
CA ASP A 343 -21.88 15.61 -23.07
C ASP A 343 -20.40 16.01 -23.25
N GLY A 344 -19.60 15.93 -22.18
CA GLY A 344 -18.16 16.17 -22.20
C GLY A 344 -17.41 15.05 -22.91
N GLN A 345 -16.17 15.33 -23.31
CA GLN A 345 -15.35 14.38 -24.07
C GLN A 345 -15.00 13.10 -23.28
N ASP A 346 -14.96 13.17 -21.96
CA ASP A 346 -14.75 12.03 -21.05
C ASP A 346 -16.04 11.57 -20.37
N GLY A 347 -17.16 12.13 -20.83
CA GLY A 347 -18.49 11.92 -20.31
C GLY A 347 -19.20 10.69 -20.87
N TYR A 348 -20.35 10.38 -20.26
CA TYR A 348 -21.20 9.27 -20.68
C TYR A 348 -21.64 9.36 -22.14
N GLY A 349 -21.94 10.56 -22.65
CA GLY A 349 -22.42 10.80 -24.01
C GLY A 349 -21.35 10.59 -25.09
N SER A 350 -20.06 10.64 -24.72
CA SER A 350 -18.93 10.48 -25.64
C SER A 350 -18.36 9.05 -25.67
N LYS A 351 -18.88 8.13 -24.85
CA LYS A 351 -18.35 6.77 -24.74
C LYS A 351 -18.79 5.89 -25.92
N ALA A 352 -17.92 4.96 -26.32
CA ALA A 352 -18.22 3.93 -27.32
C ALA A 352 -18.56 2.55 -26.70
N GLY A 353 -18.79 2.48 -25.38
CA GLY A 353 -19.00 1.23 -24.66
C GLY A 353 -19.44 1.41 -23.20
N ALA A 354 -19.03 0.49 -22.33
CA ALA A 354 -19.33 0.55 -20.89
C ALA A 354 -18.36 1.45 -20.11
N ASP A 355 -17.26 1.86 -20.72
CA ASP A 355 -16.20 2.65 -20.11
C ASP A 355 -16.61 4.12 -19.99
N TYR A 356 -16.73 4.64 -18.77
CA TYR A 356 -16.90 6.06 -18.47
C TYR A 356 -16.64 6.32 -16.98
N CYS A 357 -16.29 7.56 -16.66
CA CYS A 357 -16.15 8.00 -15.28
C CYS A 357 -17.53 8.13 -14.61
N ILE A 358 -17.80 7.33 -13.57
CA ILE A 358 -19.14 7.22 -12.98
C ILE A 358 -19.52 8.37 -12.04
N ASN A 359 -18.53 9.08 -11.49
CA ASN A 359 -18.76 10.06 -10.41
C ASN A 359 -18.00 11.38 -10.60
N GLY A 360 -17.36 11.58 -11.75
CA GLY A 360 -16.62 12.79 -12.07
C GLY A 360 -15.16 12.82 -11.61
N TYR A 361 -14.66 11.77 -10.95
CA TYR A 361 -13.26 11.68 -10.50
C TYR A 361 -12.54 10.48 -11.12
N LEU A 362 -11.24 10.62 -11.39
CA LEU A 362 -10.36 9.50 -11.73
C LEU A 362 -9.13 9.46 -10.82
N CYS A 363 -8.59 8.26 -10.60
CA CYS A 363 -7.38 8.06 -9.78
C CYS A 363 -6.12 8.21 -10.62
N CYS A 364 -5.45 9.36 -10.61
CA CYS A 364 -4.23 9.57 -11.39
C CYS A 364 -2.94 9.09 -10.70
N LYS A 365 -3.02 8.44 -9.52
CA LYS A 365 -1.88 8.03 -8.66
C LYS A 365 -0.71 7.43 -9.43
N TRP A 366 -0.96 6.42 -10.26
CA TRP A 366 0.08 5.64 -10.94
C TRP A 366 0.49 6.18 -12.31
N ILE A 367 -0.11 7.26 -12.79
CA ILE A 367 0.19 7.83 -14.10
C ILE A 367 1.50 8.63 -14.00
N PRO A 368 2.57 8.26 -14.72
CA PRO A 368 3.78 9.07 -14.80
C PRO A 368 3.51 10.48 -15.32
N THR A 369 4.25 11.46 -14.82
CA THR A 369 4.11 12.86 -15.26
C THR A 369 4.40 13.03 -16.75
N ASP A 370 5.20 12.15 -17.34
CA ASP A 370 5.58 12.10 -18.74
C ASP A 370 4.74 11.12 -19.59
N ALA A 371 3.70 10.53 -19.00
CA ALA A 371 2.81 9.61 -19.72
C ALA A 371 2.08 10.32 -20.87
N SER A 372 1.94 9.60 -21.98
CA SER A 372 1.24 10.02 -23.18
C SER A 372 0.27 8.93 -23.67
N ALA A 373 -0.52 9.24 -24.71
CA ALA A 373 -1.44 8.27 -25.30
C ALA A 373 -0.71 7.03 -25.88
N SER A 374 0.55 7.18 -26.29
CA SER A 374 1.36 6.13 -26.91
C SER A 374 2.46 5.55 -26.00
N SER A 375 2.78 6.18 -24.88
CA SER A 375 3.77 5.70 -23.92
C SER A 375 3.33 5.99 -22.48
N GLN A 376 3.01 4.94 -21.73
CA GLN A 376 2.39 5.04 -20.40
C GLN A 376 3.33 4.58 -19.26
N GLY A 377 4.55 4.12 -19.59
CA GLY A 377 5.56 3.63 -18.65
C GLY A 377 5.33 2.19 -18.14
N ASP A 378 6.39 1.54 -17.67
CA ASP A 378 6.39 0.23 -17.00
C ASP A 378 6.88 0.36 -15.56
N ASN A 379 6.00 0.83 -14.66
CA ASN A 379 6.37 1.10 -13.26
C ASN A 379 6.05 -0.07 -12.35
N ALA A 380 6.87 -0.22 -11.31
CA ALA A 380 6.69 -1.25 -10.31
C ALA A 380 5.50 -0.97 -9.38
N ILE A 381 4.83 -2.03 -8.94
CA ILE A 381 3.77 -1.96 -7.92
C ILE A 381 4.37 -2.31 -6.56
N ALA A 382 4.65 -1.28 -5.76
CA ALA A 382 5.14 -1.47 -4.40
C ALA A 382 4.07 -2.10 -3.49
N ILE A 383 4.46 -3.15 -2.78
CA ILE A 383 3.65 -3.88 -1.79
C ILE A 383 3.98 -3.41 -0.37
N PHE A 384 5.27 -3.20 -0.07
CA PHE A 384 5.77 -2.65 1.18
C PHE A 384 6.56 -1.38 0.90
N ARG A 385 6.25 -0.30 1.63
CA ARG A 385 6.92 1.00 1.48
C ARG A 385 7.29 1.58 2.84
N TYR A 386 8.40 2.31 2.90
CA TYR A 386 8.89 2.92 4.13
C TYR A 386 7.85 3.84 4.80
N SER A 387 7.10 4.63 4.02
CA SER A 387 6.00 5.46 4.56
C SER A 387 4.94 4.67 5.33
N GLU A 388 4.65 3.43 4.92
CA GLU A 388 3.70 2.60 5.65
C GLU A 388 4.29 2.06 6.94
N LEU A 389 5.59 1.72 6.94
CA LEU A 389 6.26 1.32 8.17
C LEU A 389 6.25 2.45 9.21
N ALA A 390 6.41 3.70 8.76
CA ALA A 390 6.26 4.88 9.60
C ALA A 390 4.84 5.00 10.16
N LEU A 391 3.81 4.84 9.32
CA LEU A 391 2.41 4.85 9.78
C LEU A 391 2.11 3.72 10.79
N ASN A 392 2.61 2.51 10.54
CA ASN A 392 2.46 1.38 11.47
C ASN A 392 3.13 1.68 12.83
N LEU A 393 4.31 2.30 12.81
CA LEU A 393 5.01 2.71 14.03
C LEU A 393 4.23 3.79 14.79
N ILE A 394 3.70 4.80 14.08
CA ILE A 394 2.88 5.87 14.67
C ILE A 394 1.64 5.29 15.36
N GLU A 395 0.88 4.47 14.64
CA GLU A 395 -0.36 3.88 15.17
C GLU A 395 -0.07 2.93 16.35
N SER A 396 0.94 2.06 16.23
CA SER A 396 1.31 1.19 17.36
C SER A 396 1.84 1.94 18.58
N ALA A 397 2.59 3.02 18.39
CA ALA A 397 3.06 3.86 19.49
C ALA A 397 1.89 4.57 20.18
N PHE A 398 1.01 5.19 19.38
CA PHE A 398 -0.19 5.86 19.87
C PHE A 398 -1.08 4.91 20.68
N GLU A 399 -1.44 3.76 20.11
CA GLU A 399 -2.35 2.81 20.75
C GLU A 399 -1.72 2.10 21.96
N ASN A 400 -0.41 1.86 21.93
CA ASN A 400 0.31 1.36 23.10
C ASN A 400 0.35 2.38 24.25
N ALA A 401 0.48 3.67 23.96
CA ALA A 401 0.39 4.72 24.97
C ALA A 401 -1.02 4.80 25.56
N VAL A 402 -2.05 4.80 24.71
CA VAL A 402 -3.47 4.75 25.15
C VAL A 402 -3.73 3.53 26.03
N ALA A 403 -3.28 2.34 25.62
CA ALA A 403 -3.45 1.10 26.39
C ALA A 403 -2.76 1.14 27.76
N LYS A 404 -1.73 1.98 27.93
CA LYS A 404 -1.02 2.20 29.20
C LYS A 404 -1.55 3.37 30.01
N GLY A 405 -2.57 4.09 29.53
CA GLY A 405 -3.08 5.31 30.15
C GLY A 405 -2.09 6.48 30.12
N VAL A 406 -1.14 6.46 29.17
CA VAL A 406 -0.20 7.54 28.90
C VAL A 406 -0.78 8.43 27.80
N ASP A 407 -0.59 9.75 27.91
CA ASP A 407 -0.98 10.67 26.85
C ASP A 407 -0.17 10.35 25.57
N PRO A 408 -0.80 9.83 24.49
CA PRO A 408 -0.09 9.51 23.27
C PRO A 408 0.50 10.76 22.60
N LEU A 409 0.00 11.95 22.93
CA LEU A 409 0.52 13.20 22.39
C LEU A 409 1.88 13.59 23.00
N SER A 410 2.34 12.87 24.04
CA SER A 410 3.64 13.08 24.67
C SER A 410 4.76 12.20 24.09
N ASP A 411 4.43 11.26 23.20
CA ASP A 411 5.41 10.35 22.61
C ASP A 411 6.08 10.97 21.36
N ASN A 412 7.38 11.26 21.48
CA ASN A 412 8.18 11.82 20.38
C ASN A 412 8.23 10.89 19.15
N ASP A 413 8.12 9.57 19.33
CA ASP A 413 8.15 8.62 18.21
C ASP A 413 6.91 8.79 17.32
N VAL A 414 5.76 9.18 17.88
CA VAL A 414 4.51 9.43 17.15
C VAL A 414 4.64 10.66 16.25
N PHE A 415 5.07 11.81 16.78
CA PHE A 415 5.08 13.05 16.00
C PHE A 415 6.26 13.15 15.04
N SER A 416 7.45 12.68 15.41
CA SER A 416 8.61 12.77 14.53
C SER A 416 8.38 12.08 13.17
N HIS A 417 7.76 10.89 13.18
CA HIS A 417 7.43 10.16 11.96
C HIS A 417 6.20 10.74 11.25
N TRP A 418 5.23 11.28 11.99
CA TRP A 418 4.06 11.94 11.42
C TRP A 418 4.45 13.23 10.67
N ASP A 419 5.28 14.06 11.30
CA ASP A 419 5.78 15.30 10.73
C ASP A 419 6.65 14.99 9.51
N MET A 420 7.54 13.99 9.58
CA MET A 420 8.28 13.51 8.40
C MET A 420 7.36 13.22 7.20
N LEU A 421 6.25 12.50 7.41
CA LEU A 421 5.28 12.15 6.35
C LEU A 421 4.57 13.36 5.76
N ARG A 422 4.30 14.39 6.59
CA ARG A 422 3.66 15.64 6.20
C ARG A 422 4.64 16.56 5.49
N ASP A 423 5.80 16.82 6.09
CA ASP A 423 6.83 17.71 5.59
C ASP A 423 7.31 17.34 4.17
N ARG A 424 7.30 16.05 3.81
CA ARG A 424 7.60 15.62 2.43
C ARG A 424 6.75 16.36 1.40
N VAL A 425 5.49 16.62 1.72
CA VAL A 425 4.54 17.24 0.79
C VAL A 425 4.34 18.72 1.06
N GLY A 426 5.09 19.34 1.96
CA GLY A 426 4.84 20.69 2.45
C GLY A 426 3.53 20.80 3.21
#